data_AF-A0A820JB03-F1
#
_entry.id   AF-A0A820JB03-F1
#
_cell.length_a   1.000
_cell.length_b   1.000
_cell.length_c   1.000
_cell.angle_alpha   90.00
_cell.angle_beta   90.00
_cell.angle_gamma   90.00
#
_symmetry.space_group_name_H-M   'P 1'
#
loop_
_entity.id
_entity.type
_entity.pdbx_description
1 polymer ?
#
loop_
_entity_poly.entity_id
_entity_poly.type
_entity_poly.pdbx_seq_one_letter_code
_entity_poly.pdbx_strand_id
1 'polypeptide(L)'
;MTDINQINDGQTLKNHWSQEQCESNSLINQIIIEPDNTEQEIQSVMKLIHRINKENKHLRRLAACIESNSSVINSTFRYYKMRNTLFSIITAGPSDHLIDYLIELDDLNDMLKYFKSLAVHDEEKYVTELYNIGRQKLIEESDDLIMKSTNSIPPQELLDLCRS
;
A
#
# COMPACT_ATOMS: atom_id res chain seq x y z
N MET A 1 31.71 8.52 87.32
CA MET A 1 30.50 7.71 87.07
C MET A 1 29.85 8.28 85.80
N THR A 2 30.51 8.12 84.64
CA THR A 2 30.13 8.84 83.41
C THR A 2 30.44 8.10 82.09
N ASP A 3 31.09 6.93 82.13
CA ASP A 3 31.62 6.31 80.89
C ASP A 3 30.76 5.18 80.29
N ILE A 4 29.74 4.68 80.99
CA ILE A 4 28.92 3.54 80.50
C ILE A 4 27.80 3.99 79.56
N ASN A 5 27.21 5.18 79.77
CA ASN A 5 26.15 5.70 78.90
C ASN A 5 26.67 6.16 77.53
N GLN A 6 27.89 6.71 77.47
CA GLN A 6 28.47 7.19 76.21
C GLN A 6 28.83 6.06 75.23
N ILE A 7 29.20 4.87 75.74
CA ILE A 7 29.54 3.69 74.93
C ILE A 7 28.27 3.09 74.30
N ASN A 8 27.16 3.06 75.06
CA ASN A 8 25.89 2.54 74.58
C ASN A 8 25.30 3.46 73.49
N ASP A 9 25.35 4.77 73.70
CA ASP A 9 24.90 5.78 72.73
C ASP A 9 25.71 5.71 71.42
N GLY A 10 27.03 5.51 71.50
CA GLY A 10 27.91 5.32 70.34
C GLY A 10 27.63 4.05 69.53
N GLN A 11 27.25 2.94 70.18
CA GLN A 11 26.86 1.70 69.49
C GLN A 11 25.48 1.83 68.83
N THR A 12 24.50 2.46 69.48
CA THR A 12 23.19 2.76 68.86
C THR A 12 23.31 3.69 67.67
N LEU A 13 24.14 4.74 67.77
CA LEU A 13 24.40 5.65 66.64
C LEU A 13 25.04 4.88 65.48
N LYS A 14 26.07 4.07 65.74
CA LYS A 14 26.73 3.27 64.69
C LYS A 14 25.79 2.29 63.99
N ASN A 15 24.88 1.66 64.75
CA ASN A 15 23.86 0.77 64.19
C ASN A 15 22.82 1.54 63.36
N HIS A 16 22.42 2.73 63.81
CA HIS A 16 21.52 3.61 63.06
C HIS A 16 22.14 4.07 61.74
N TRP A 17 23.39 4.57 61.76
CA TRP A 17 24.12 4.95 60.55
C TRP A 17 24.30 3.77 59.59
N SER A 18 24.55 2.57 60.11
CA SER A 18 24.69 1.36 59.29
C SER A 18 23.36 0.96 58.65
N GLN A 19 22.24 1.12 59.37
CA GLN A 19 20.91 0.85 58.85
C GLN A 19 20.49 1.86 57.79
N GLU A 20 20.71 3.16 58.02
CA GLU A 20 20.48 4.21 57.02
C GLU A 20 21.32 4.00 55.76
N GLN A 21 22.56 3.53 55.92
CA GLN A 21 23.43 3.21 54.80
C GLN A 21 22.95 1.99 54.01
N CYS A 22 22.40 0.96 54.67
CA CYS A 22 21.76 -0.17 54.01
C CYS A 22 20.49 0.25 53.25
N GLU A 23 19.64 1.08 53.84
CA GLU A 23 18.43 1.60 53.21
C GLU A 23 18.77 2.49 52.00
N SER A 24 19.76 3.38 52.14
CA SER A 24 20.26 4.20 51.04
C SER A 24 20.83 3.36 49.90
N ASN A 25 21.60 2.30 50.20
CA ASN A 25 22.14 1.41 49.18
C ASN A 25 21.03 0.60 48.48
N SER A 26 19.98 0.21 49.20
CA SER A 26 18.82 -0.46 48.62
C SER A 26 18.06 0.46 47.64
N LEU A 27 17.86 1.72 48.01
CA LEU A 27 17.23 2.71 47.15
C LEU A 27 18.07 3.02 45.91
N ILE A 28 19.39 3.17 46.07
CA ILE A 28 20.31 3.36 44.94
C ILE A 28 20.25 2.16 43.99
N ASN A 29 20.23 0.93 44.52
CA ASN A 29 20.09 -0.27 43.69
C ASN A 29 18.75 -0.31 42.96
N GLN A 30 17.64 0.08 43.59
CA GLN A 30 16.33 0.18 42.91
C GLN A 30 16.35 1.23 41.80
N ILE A 31 16.93 2.41 42.06
CA ILE A 31 17.06 3.51 41.09
C ILE A 31 17.91 3.10 39.88
N ILE A 32 18.86 2.17 40.03
CA ILE A 32 19.70 1.69 38.93
C ILE A 32 19.02 0.52 38.20
N ILE A 33 18.47 -0.44 38.94
CA ILE A 33 17.92 -1.69 38.38
C ILE A 33 16.60 -1.47 37.64
N GLU A 34 15.72 -0.60 38.15
CA GLU A 34 14.41 -0.37 37.52
C GLU A 34 14.55 0.24 36.11
N PRO A 35 15.32 1.32 35.89
CA PRO A 35 15.56 1.84 34.55
C PRO A 35 16.23 0.83 33.61
N ASP A 36 17.24 0.10 34.09
CA ASP A 36 17.92 -0.94 33.30
C ASP A 36 16.94 -2.04 32.85
N ASN A 37 16.04 -2.48 33.72
CA ASN A 37 15.00 -3.45 33.38
C ASN A 37 14.01 -2.86 32.37
N THR A 38 13.56 -1.62 32.56
CA THR A 38 12.66 -0.97 31.60
C THR A 38 13.32 -0.78 30.24
N GLU A 39 14.62 -0.49 30.18
CA GLU A 39 15.36 -0.38 28.92
C GLU A 39 15.43 -1.73 28.21
N GLN A 40 15.71 -2.82 28.93
CA GLN A 40 15.70 -4.18 28.37
C GLN A 40 14.32 -4.60 27.85
N GLU A 41 13.25 -4.24 28.57
CA GLU A 41 11.87 -4.46 28.13
C GLU A 41 11.57 -3.65 26.86
N ILE A 42 11.93 -2.37 26.82
CA ILE A 42 11.76 -1.51 25.64
C ILE A 42 12.51 -2.08 24.44
N GLN A 43 13.77 -2.51 24.61
CA GLN A 43 14.53 -3.13 23.52
C GLN A 43 13.89 -4.44 23.03
N SER A 44 13.35 -5.23 23.94
CA SER A 44 12.64 -6.47 23.62
C SER A 44 11.35 -6.19 22.84
N VAL A 45 10.58 -5.19 23.26
CA VAL A 45 9.38 -4.72 22.55
C VAL A 45 9.74 -4.15 21.17
N MET A 46 10.81 -3.36 21.05
CA MET A 46 11.28 -2.84 19.76
C MET A 46 11.66 -3.95 18.79
N LYS A 47 12.36 -4.99 19.25
CA LYS A 47 12.67 -6.17 18.44
C LYS A 47 11.40 -6.91 18.00
N LEU A 48 10.40 -7.02 18.87
CA LEU A 48 9.12 -7.62 18.54
C LEU A 48 8.35 -6.79 17.50
N ILE A 49 8.25 -5.47 17.69
CA ILE A 49 7.64 -4.53 16.73
C ILE A 49 8.33 -4.64 15.38
N HIS A 50 9.65 -4.71 15.34
CA HIS A 50 10.39 -4.86 14.08
C HIS A 50 10.02 -6.17 13.36
N ARG A 51 9.93 -7.30 14.09
CA ARG A 51 9.48 -8.57 13.51
C ARG A 51 8.03 -8.49 13.01
N ILE A 52 7.12 -7.92 13.79
CA ILE A 52 5.71 -7.73 13.40
C ILE A 52 5.63 -6.87 12.12
N ASN A 53 6.39 -5.79 12.03
CA ASN A 53 6.41 -4.93 10.84
C ASN A 53 6.95 -5.67 9.61
N LYS A 54 7.97 -6.51 9.78
CA LYS A 54 8.49 -7.36 8.70
C LYS A 54 7.44 -8.35 8.20
N GLU A 55 6.76 -9.04 9.11
CA GLU A 55 5.68 -9.97 8.75
C GLU A 55 4.48 -9.25 8.12
N ASN A 56 4.07 -8.09 8.65
CA ASN A 56 3.02 -7.27 8.06
C ASN A 56 3.37 -6.84 6.62
N LYS A 57 4.62 -6.50 6.34
CA LYS A 57 5.07 -6.18 4.98
C LYS A 57 4.97 -7.41 4.07
N HIS A 58 5.30 -8.60 4.57
CA HIS A 58 5.15 -9.85 3.83
C HIS A 58 3.67 -10.15 3.55
N LEU A 59 2.80 -10.05 4.57
CA LEU A 59 1.36 -10.26 4.44
C LEU A 59 0.71 -9.28 3.46
N ARG A 60 1.09 -7.99 3.47
CA ARG A 60 0.58 -7.01 2.49
C ARG A 60 0.97 -7.36 1.06
N ARG A 61 2.19 -7.86 0.83
CA ARG A 61 2.61 -8.34 -0.50
C ARG A 61 1.82 -9.56 -0.92
N LEU A 62 1.61 -10.50 0.00
CA LEU A 62 0.83 -11.71 -0.27
C LEU A 62 -0.63 -11.37 -0.59
N ALA A 63 -1.24 -10.45 0.16
CA ALA A 63 -2.59 -9.95 -0.11
C ALA A 63 -2.70 -9.33 -1.51
N ALA A 64 -1.75 -8.45 -1.88
CA ALA A 64 -1.72 -7.87 -3.23
C ALA A 64 -1.55 -8.93 -4.34
N CYS A 65 -0.76 -9.98 -4.10
CA CYS A 65 -0.64 -11.11 -5.03
C CYS A 65 -1.95 -11.89 -5.17
N ILE A 66 -2.66 -12.13 -4.05
CA ILE A 66 -3.95 -12.83 -4.06
C ILE A 66 -4.99 -12.00 -4.81
N GLU A 67 -5.08 -10.70 -4.55
CA GLU A 67 -5.99 -9.78 -5.25
C GLU A 67 -5.72 -9.76 -6.76
N SER A 68 -4.45 -9.64 -7.16
CA SER A 68 -4.04 -9.69 -8.56
C SER A 68 -4.45 -11.01 -9.24
N ASN A 69 -4.15 -12.16 -8.61
CA ASN A 69 -4.51 -13.46 -9.15
C ASN A 69 -6.03 -13.67 -9.21
N SER A 70 -6.77 -13.16 -8.23
CA SER A 70 -8.24 -13.23 -8.22
C SER A 70 -8.84 -12.39 -9.34
N SER A 71 -8.30 -11.18 -9.59
CA SER A 71 -8.71 -10.32 -10.71
C SER A 71 -8.54 -11.07 -12.02
N VAL A 72 -7.35 -11.63 -12.24
CA VAL A 72 -7.01 -12.39 -13.44
C VAL A 72 -7.92 -13.60 -13.65
N ILE A 73 -8.18 -14.40 -12.62
CA ILE A 73 -9.09 -15.56 -12.71
C ILE A 73 -10.51 -15.11 -13.08
N ASN A 74 -10.99 -14.02 -12.48
CA ASN A 74 -12.31 -13.49 -12.76
C ASN A 74 -12.41 -12.99 -14.21
N SER A 75 -11.43 -12.24 -14.70
CA SER A 75 -11.38 -11.77 -16.09
C SER A 75 -11.33 -12.95 -17.07
N THR A 76 -10.55 -14.01 -16.80
CA THR A 76 -10.55 -15.23 -17.65
C THR A 76 -11.89 -15.98 -17.62
N PHE A 77 -12.51 -16.12 -16.46
CA PHE A 77 -13.84 -16.75 -16.37
C PHE A 77 -14.88 -15.95 -17.18
N ARG A 78 -14.82 -14.62 -17.05
CA ARG A 78 -15.65 -13.69 -17.81
C ARG A 78 -15.42 -13.80 -19.31
N TYR A 79 -14.17 -13.94 -19.77
CA TYR A 79 -13.83 -14.17 -21.17
C TYR A 79 -14.57 -15.37 -21.74
N TYR A 80 -14.46 -16.55 -21.13
CA TYR A 80 -15.12 -17.75 -21.65
C TYR A 80 -16.66 -17.66 -21.59
N LYS A 81 -17.20 -16.91 -20.62
CA LYS A 81 -18.64 -16.65 -20.52
C LYS A 81 -19.16 -15.67 -21.58
N MET A 82 -18.37 -14.66 -21.93
CA MET A 82 -18.81 -13.50 -22.70
C MET A 82 -18.08 -13.31 -24.03
N ARG A 83 -17.23 -14.26 -24.47
CA ARG A 83 -16.39 -14.14 -25.67
C ARG A 83 -17.13 -13.56 -26.88
N ASN A 84 -18.34 -14.05 -27.15
CA ASN A 84 -19.13 -13.61 -28.30
C ASN A 84 -19.72 -12.20 -28.13
N THR A 85 -20.08 -11.80 -26.91
CA THR A 85 -20.62 -10.47 -26.63
C THR A 85 -19.51 -9.43 -26.55
N LEU A 86 -18.35 -9.80 -26.02
CA LEU A 86 -17.17 -8.95 -25.89
C LEU A 86 -16.72 -8.43 -27.25
N PHE A 87 -16.73 -9.29 -28.28
CA PHE A 87 -16.45 -8.88 -29.65
C PHE A 87 -17.39 -7.76 -30.12
N SER A 88 -18.70 -7.90 -29.88
CA SER A 88 -19.68 -6.91 -30.29
C SER A 88 -19.51 -5.56 -29.58
N ILE A 89 -19.18 -5.58 -28.29
CA ILE A 89 -19.00 -4.37 -27.50
C ILE A 89 -17.75 -3.61 -27.98
N ILE A 90 -16.64 -4.32 -28.12
CA ILE A 90 -15.36 -3.71 -28.51
C ILE A 90 -15.40 -3.18 -29.95
N THR A 91 -16.04 -3.90 -30.87
CA THR A 91 -16.16 -3.45 -32.26
C THR A 91 -17.12 -2.28 -32.44
N ALA A 92 -18.13 -2.14 -31.58
CA ALA A 92 -19.05 -1.00 -31.58
C ALA A 92 -18.35 0.32 -31.18
N GLY A 93 -17.29 0.25 -30.38
CA GLY A 93 -16.55 1.41 -29.89
C GLY A 93 -17.15 2.04 -28.63
N PRO A 94 -16.45 3.04 -28.04
CA PRO A 94 -16.80 3.63 -26.76
C PRO A 94 -18.10 4.45 -26.78
N SER A 95 -18.35 5.24 -27.84
CA SER A 95 -19.53 6.12 -27.94
C SER A 95 -19.80 6.88 -26.62
N ASP A 96 -21.06 6.98 -26.18
CA ASP A 96 -21.46 7.64 -24.92
C ASP A 96 -21.06 6.86 -23.64
N HIS A 97 -20.50 5.65 -23.76
CA HIS A 97 -20.21 4.73 -22.65
C HIS A 97 -18.71 4.50 -22.47
N LEU A 98 -17.91 5.57 -22.57
CA LEU A 98 -16.44 5.51 -22.48
C LEU A 98 -15.94 4.78 -21.22
N ILE A 99 -16.55 5.03 -20.06
CA ILE A 99 -16.11 4.41 -18.80
C ILE A 99 -16.29 2.89 -18.85
N ASP A 100 -17.48 2.43 -19.25
CA ASP A 100 -17.77 0.99 -19.36
C ASP A 100 -16.85 0.34 -20.40
N TYR A 101 -16.63 1.01 -21.53
CA TYR A 101 -15.73 0.53 -22.57
C TYR A 101 -14.26 0.42 -22.10
N LEU A 102 -13.79 1.37 -21.28
CA LEU A 102 -12.45 1.30 -20.68
C LEU A 102 -12.33 0.13 -19.70
N ILE A 103 -13.38 -0.15 -18.92
CA ILE A 103 -13.43 -1.32 -18.03
C ILE A 103 -13.31 -2.61 -18.85
N GLU A 104 -14.01 -2.74 -19.97
CA GLU A 104 -13.88 -3.91 -20.86
C GLU A 104 -12.46 -4.06 -21.44
N LEU A 105 -11.81 -2.94 -21.78
CA LEU A 105 -10.45 -2.95 -22.29
C LEU A 105 -9.42 -3.31 -21.22
N ASP A 106 -9.59 -2.84 -19.98
CA ASP A 106 -8.73 -3.22 -18.86
C ASP A 106 -8.86 -4.73 -18.57
N ASP A 107 -10.08 -5.26 -18.60
CA ASP A 107 -10.31 -6.70 -18.49
C ASP A 107 -9.64 -7.50 -19.60
N LEU A 108 -9.70 -7.03 -20.86
CA LEU A 108 -8.96 -7.64 -21.98
C LEU A 108 -7.45 -7.62 -21.78
N ASN A 109 -6.91 -6.54 -21.23
CA ASN A 109 -5.48 -6.43 -20.92
C ASN A 109 -5.07 -7.42 -19.82
N ASP A 110 -5.90 -7.62 -18.80
CA ASP A 110 -5.64 -8.60 -17.74
C ASP A 110 -5.73 -10.05 -18.26
N MET A 111 -6.70 -10.36 -19.12
CA MET A 111 -6.77 -11.64 -19.83
C MET A 111 -5.52 -11.89 -20.69
N LEU A 112 -5.02 -10.86 -21.38
CA LEU A 112 -3.83 -10.95 -22.21
C LEU A 112 -2.57 -11.27 -21.38
N LYS A 113 -2.41 -10.66 -20.20
CA LYS A 113 -1.33 -11.00 -19.26
C LYS A 113 -1.42 -12.46 -18.82
N TYR A 114 -2.64 -12.96 -18.58
CA TYR A 114 -2.87 -14.34 -18.18
C TYR A 114 -2.51 -15.36 -19.27
N PHE A 115 -3.05 -15.20 -20.49
CA PHE A 115 -2.80 -16.14 -21.57
C PHE A 115 -1.32 -16.19 -21.97
N LYS A 116 -0.62 -15.04 -21.91
CA LYS A 116 0.84 -14.97 -22.04
C LYS A 116 1.58 -15.78 -20.97
N SER A 117 1.12 -15.76 -19.72
CA SER A 117 1.73 -16.52 -18.63
C SER A 117 1.57 -18.03 -18.77
N LEU A 118 0.52 -18.48 -19.49
CA LEU A 118 0.21 -19.89 -19.70
C LEU A 118 0.68 -20.45 -21.05
N ALA A 119 1.27 -19.61 -21.92
CA ALA A 119 1.64 -19.98 -23.29
C ALA A 119 0.47 -20.56 -24.12
N VAL A 120 -0.74 -20.04 -23.90
CA VAL A 120 -1.95 -20.44 -24.63
C VAL A 120 -2.10 -19.55 -25.88
N HIS A 121 -1.65 -20.05 -27.02
CA HIS A 121 -1.45 -19.22 -28.22
C HIS A 121 -2.74 -18.75 -28.93
N ASP A 122 -3.79 -19.55 -28.98
CA ASP A 122 -5.00 -19.21 -29.75
C ASP A 122 -5.82 -18.11 -29.06
N GLU A 123 -6.07 -18.26 -27.75
CA GLU A 123 -6.73 -17.24 -26.94
C GLU A 123 -5.89 -15.97 -26.80
N GLU A 124 -4.57 -16.10 -26.60
CA GLU A 124 -3.68 -14.94 -26.59
C GLU A 124 -3.82 -14.14 -27.89
N LYS A 125 -3.78 -14.81 -29.04
CA LYS A 125 -3.91 -14.16 -30.34
C LYS A 125 -5.25 -13.45 -30.48
N TYR A 126 -6.35 -14.14 -30.17
CA TYR A 126 -7.69 -13.56 -30.26
C TYR A 126 -7.88 -12.34 -29.35
N VAL A 127 -7.48 -12.44 -28.08
CA VAL A 127 -7.58 -11.34 -27.11
C VAL A 127 -6.68 -10.17 -27.51
N THR A 128 -5.49 -10.45 -28.06
CA THR A 128 -4.59 -9.42 -28.58
C THR A 128 -5.19 -8.67 -29.75
N GLU A 129 -5.77 -9.38 -30.72
CA GLU A 129 -6.46 -8.76 -31.86
C GLU A 129 -7.63 -7.88 -31.38
N LEU A 130 -8.45 -8.40 -30.46
CA LEU A 130 -9.60 -7.68 -29.94
C LEU A 130 -9.19 -6.43 -29.15
N TYR A 131 -8.17 -6.53 -28.30
CA TYR A 131 -7.62 -5.39 -27.57
C TYR A 131 -7.06 -4.31 -28.51
N ASN A 132 -6.38 -4.71 -29.59
CA ASN A 132 -5.86 -3.77 -30.58
C ASN A 132 -6.99 -3.05 -31.34
N ILE A 133 -8.05 -3.76 -31.73
CA ILE A 133 -9.26 -3.15 -32.30
C ILE A 133 -9.82 -2.12 -31.32
N GLY A 134 -9.94 -2.50 -30.05
CA GLY A 134 -10.55 -1.62 -29.07
C GLY A 134 -9.72 -0.36 -28.79
N ARG A 135 -8.39 -0.48 -28.79
CA ARG A 135 -7.48 0.68 -28.74
C ARG A 135 -7.61 1.58 -29.96
N GLN A 136 -7.73 1.01 -31.15
CA GLN A 136 -7.91 1.79 -32.37
C GLN A 136 -9.22 2.58 -32.33
N LYS A 137 -10.31 1.98 -31.82
CA LYS A 137 -11.59 2.67 -31.61
C LYS A 137 -11.50 3.84 -30.63
N LEU A 138 -10.70 3.73 -29.57
CA LEU A 138 -10.45 4.86 -28.66
C LEU A 138 -9.73 6.02 -29.35
N ILE A 139 -8.76 5.70 -30.23
CA ILE A 139 -8.04 6.72 -30.98
C ILE A 139 -9.01 7.44 -31.92
N GLU A 140 -9.80 6.68 -32.70
CA GLU A 140 -10.83 7.22 -33.59
C GLU A 140 -11.81 8.13 -32.84
N GLU A 141 -12.34 7.70 -31.70
CA GLU A 141 -13.25 8.52 -30.89
C GLU A 141 -12.56 9.78 -30.36
N SER A 142 -11.30 9.67 -29.92
CA SER A 142 -10.56 10.83 -29.41
C SER A 142 -10.29 11.86 -30.51
N ASP A 143 -9.92 11.43 -31.71
CA ASP A 143 -9.71 12.29 -32.86
C ASP A 143 -11.02 12.97 -33.28
N ASP A 144 -12.13 12.22 -33.31
CA ASP A 144 -13.47 12.74 -33.60
C ASP A 144 -13.91 13.80 -32.58
N LEU A 145 -13.65 13.56 -31.29
CA LEU A 145 -13.96 14.52 -30.23
C LEU A 145 -13.10 15.79 -30.34
N ILE A 146 -11.80 15.65 -30.65
CA ILE A 146 -10.92 16.79 -30.88
C ILE A 146 -11.42 17.61 -32.07
N MET A 147 -11.75 16.95 -33.19
CA MET A 147 -12.26 17.62 -34.39
C MET A 147 -13.61 18.31 -34.16
N LYS A 148 -14.52 17.71 -33.38
CA LYS A 148 -15.82 18.32 -33.04
C LYS A 148 -15.69 19.47 -32.04
N SER A 149 -14.71 19.40 -31.14
CA SER A 149 -14.50 20.42 -30.09
C SER A 149 -13.59 21.57 -30.54
N THR A 150 -12.80 21.37 -31.60
CA THR A 150 -12.03 22.43 -32.25
C THR A 150 -12.93 23.26 -33.15
N ASN A 151 -13.66 24.20 -32.54
CA ASN A 151 -14.32 25.26 -33.30
C ASN A 151 -13.26 26.15 -33.94
N SER A 152 -13.36 26.35 -35.26
CA SER A 152 -12.55 27.35 -35.95
C SER A 152 -12.86 28.73 -35.37
N ILE A 153 -11.82 29.50 -35.08
CA ILE A 153 -11.98 30.87 -34.57
C ILE A 153 -12.78 31.67 -35.61
N PRO A 154 -13.90 32.29 -35.24
CA PRO A 154 -14.67 33.14 -36.14
C PRO A 154 -13.76 34.20 -36.77
N PRO A 155 -13.88 34.50 -38.08
CA PRO A 155 -13.03 35.49 -38.73
C PRO A 155 -13.01 36.84 -38.02
N GLN A 156 -14.10 37.21 -37.34
CA GLN A 156 -14.20 38.44 -36.55
C GLN A 156 -13.28 38.43 -35.32
N GLU A 157 -13.30 37.36 -34.51
CA GLU A 157 -12.39 37.21 -33.36
C GLU A 157 -10.92 37.18 -33.80
N LEU A 158 -10.65 36.60 -34.97
CA LEU A 158 -9.32 36.53 -35.55
C LEU A 158 -8.82 37.93 -35.99
N LEU A 159 -9.71 38.74 -36.57
CA LEU A 159 -9.40 40.14 -36.91
C LEU A 159 -9.19 41.02 -35.68
N ASP A 160 -9.93 40.78 -34.60
CA ASP A 160 -9.79 41.53 -33.35
C ASP A 160 -8.45 41.19 -32.65
N LEU A 161 -8.02 39.92 -32.66
CA LEU A 161 -6.70 39.50 -32.17
C LEU A 161 -5.52 40.07 -32.97
N CYS A 162 -5.67 40.28 -34.29
CA CYS A 162 -4.63 40.90 -35.11
C CYS A 162 -4.52 42.42 -34.94
N ARG A 163 -5.53 43.05 -34.33
CA ARG A 163 -5.61 44.50 -34.13
C ARG A 163 -5.20 44.95 -32.72
N SER A 164 -5.12 44.01 -31.78
CA SER A 164 -4.52 44.17 -30.44
C SER A 164 -3.02 43.93 -30.45
#